data_AF-A0A0K2JAJ1-F1
#
_entry.id   AF-A0A0K2JAJ1-F1
#
_cell.length_a   1.000
_cell.length_b   1.000
_cell.length_c   1.000
_cell.angle_alpha   90.00
_cell.angle_beta   90.00
_cell.angle_gamma   90.00
#
_symmetry.space_group_name_H-M   'P 1'
#
loop_
_entity.id
_entity.type
_entity.pdbx_description
1 polymer ?
#
loop_
_entity_poly.entity_id
_entity_poly.type
_entity_poly.pdbx_seq_one_letter_code
_entity_poly.pdbx_strand_id
1 'polypeptide(L)'
;MLKKVGIAMLIVASLGMAVTRNKSKVGKVQKTVKESNQVNTKLSSEDKEAINTAINFMNEYIEIRDPDELDKWLAKAPITEKFRKEYRRREKYIELSQKSLEGKLSPADEKFLKENDDIHYEYDALLGAGIIDIREESGFQLKKYDSKSKTVYLKDKYEEDFVVDGRKGHQGGTEITLKLVKQNGKWLIDDSK
;
A
#
# COMPACT_ATOMS: atom_id res chain seq x y z
N MET A 1 -14.34 -5.67 0.82
CA MET A 1 -14.51 -6.95 0.09
C MET A 1 -13.13 -7.35 -0.41
N LEU A 2 -12.60 -8.47 0.08
CA LEU A 2 -11.28 -8.98 -0.28
C LEU A 2 -11.34 -9.68 -1.65
N LYS A 3 -10.52 -9.22 -2.61
CA LYS A 3 -9.78 -10.04 -3.58
C LYS A 3 -8.55 -9.27 -4.07
N LYS A 4 -7.37 -9.68 -3.58
CA LYS A 4 -6.10 -9.78 -4.32
C LYS A 4 -5.61 -11.19 -3.98
N VAL A 5 -5.61 -12.12 -4.93
CA VAL A 5 -5.07 -13.47 -4.69
C VAL A 5 -3.61 -13.40 -5.12
N GLY A 6 -2.59 -13.47 -4.26
CA GLY A 6 -2.24 -14.56 -3.34
C GLY A 6 -2.92 -14.70 -1.98
N ILE A 7 -3.94 -13.91 -1.65
CA ILE A 7 -4.87 -14.26 -0.56
C ILE A 7 -5.92 -15.24 -1.08
N ALA A 8 -5.58 -16.53 -1.16
CA ALA A 8 -6.55 -17.53 -0.76
C ALA A 8 -6.68 -17.37 0.75
N MET A 9 -7.67 -16.59 1.21
CA MET A 9 -7.97 -16.45 2.62
C MET A 9 -8.44 -17.83 3.11
N LEU A 10 -7.52 -18.69 3.51
CA LEU A 10 -7.80 -19.79 4.41
C LEU A 10 -8.10 -19.13 5.75
N ILE A 11 -9.34 -18.67 5.87
CA ILE A 11 -9.95 -18.38 7.16
C ILE A 11 -9.93 -19.73 7.88
N VAL A 12 -8.91 -19.96 8.70
CA VAL A 12 -8.98 -20.97 9.74
C VAL A 12 -10.18 -20.55 10.57
N ALA A 13 -11.27 -21.29 10.43
CA ALA A 13 -12.43 -21.21 11.30
C ALA A 13 -12.00 -21.72 12.68
N SER A 14 -11.17 -20.96 13.39
CA SER A 14 -11.05 -21.11 14.84
C SER A 14 -12.39 -20.70 15.40
N LEU A 15 -13.13 -21.70 15.88
CA LEU A 15 -14.46 -21.64 16.46
C LEU A 15 -14.74 -20.32 17.20
N GLY A 16 -15.79 -19.64 16.73
CA GLY A 16 -16.61 -18.77 17.58
C GLY A 16 -16.32 -17.28 17.52
N MET A 17 -16.64 -16.61 16.40
CA MET A 17 -17.49 -15.40 16.40
C MET A 17 -18.14 -15.27 15.01
N ALA A 18 -19.43 -15.58 14.94
CA ALA A 18 -20.25 -15.20 13.79
C ALA A 18 -20.35 -13.67 13.76
N VAL A 19 -19.59 -13.01 12.89
CA VAL A 19 -19.78 -11.59 12.61
C VAL A 19 -21.00 -11.47 11.71
N THR A 20 -22.19 -11.54 12.31
CA THR A 20 -23.40 -11.05 11.67
C THR A 20 -23.20 -9.56 11.40
N ARG A 21 -23.38 -9.17 10.14
CA ARG A 21 -23.33 -7.78 9.67
C ARG A 21 -24.46 -6.99 10.35
N ASN A 22 -24.25 -6.55 11.58
CA ASN A 22 -25.16 -5.63 12.24
C ASN A 22 -24.90 -4.21 11.69
N LYS A 23 -25.74 -3.82 10.73
CA LYS A 23 -26.05 -2.41 10.51
C LYS A 23 -26.74 -1.90 11.79
N SER A 24 -26.00 -1.27 12.70
CA SER A 24 -26.39 -0.02 13.38
C SER A 24 -25.69 0.20 14.73
N LYS A 25 -25.24 1.45 14.90
CA LYS A 25 -24.95 2.16 16.16
C LYS A 25 -23.75 1.68 16.99
N VAL A 26 -22.55 1.87 16.45
CA VAL A 26 -21.39 2.27 17.26
C VAL A 26 -21.01 3.68 16.81
N GLY A 27 -20.72 4.58 17.75
CA GLY A 27 -20.42 5.99 17.49
C GLY A 27 -19.17 6.14 16.64
N LYS A 28 -19.35 6.18 15.32
CA LYS A 28 -18.31 6.41 14.33
C LYS A 28 -17.96 7.88 14.29
N VAL A 29 -16.69 8.21 14.51
CA VAL A 29 -16.16 9.55 14.26
C VAL A 29 -15.15 9.41 13.13
N GLN A 30 -15.55 9.78 11.92
CA GLN A 30 -14.63 9.91 10.79
C GLN A 30 -13.79 11.16 11.01
N LYS A 31 -12.46 11.01 11.03
CA LYS A 31 -11.55 12.15 11.01
C LYS A 31 -11.24 12.51 9.57
N THR A 32 -11.69 13.67 9.14
CA THR A 32 -11.18 14.28 7.91
C THR A 32 -9.76 14.77 8.17
N VAL A 33 -8.79 14.16 7.49
CA VAL A 33 -7.41 14.67 7.45
C VAL A 33 -7.45 16.06 6.80
N LYS A 34 -7.08 17.10 7.54
CA LYS A 34 -6.95 18.46 6.99
C LYS A 34 -5.89 18.43 5.89
N GLU A 35 -6.30 18.72 4.66
CA GLU A 35 -5.39 19.02 3.55
C GLU A 35 -4.32 19.99 4.04
N SER A 36 -3.04 19.64 3.86
CA SER A 36 -1.92 20.53 4.14
C SER A 36 -1.85 21.64 3.08
N ASN A 37 -2.89 22.47 3.01
CA ASN A 37 -3.07 23.54 2.02
C ASN A 37 -2.05 24.68 2.16
N GLN A 38 -1.24 24.70 3.22
CA GLN A 38 -0.22 25.74 3.44
C GLN A 38 1.14 25.49 2.75
N VAL A 39 1.44 24.28 2.26
CA VAL A 39 2.75 23.99 1.62
C VAL A 39 2.74 24.29 0.10
N ASN A 40 1.57 24.41 -0.52
CA ASN A 40 1.41 24.41 -1.99
C ASN A 40 1.75 25.74 -2.70
N THR A 41 1.87 26.86 -1.99
CA THR A 41 2.07 28.18 -2.61
C THR A 41 3.51 28.47 -3.04
N LYS A 42 4.51 27.72 -2.56
CA LYS A 42 5.95 27.94 -2.86
C LYS A 42 6.62 26.86 -3.72
N LEU A 43 5.89 25.82 -4.13
CA LEU A 43 6.46 24.73 -4.92
C LEU A 43 6.58 25.09 -6.40
N SER A 44 7.69 24.68 -7.02
CA SER A 44 7.90 24.79 -8.46
C SER A 44 6.87 23.95 -9.23
N SER A 45 6.68 24.25 -10.52
CA SER A 45 5.84 23.41 -11.40
C SER A 45 6.35 21.97 -11.45
N GLU A 46 7.68 21.81 -11.45
CA GLU A 46 8.34 20.52 -11.48
C GLU A 46 8.12 19.70 -10.19
N ASP A 47 8.16 20.34 -9.03
CA ASP A 47 7.87 19.68 -7.75
C ASP A 47 6.40 19.26 -7.65
N LYS A 48 5.49 20.11 -8.16
CA LYS A 48 4.05 19.78 -8.25
C LYS A 48 3.81 18.58 -9.16
N GLU A 49 4.52 18.49 -10.28
CA GLU A 49 4.45 17.34 -11.19
C GLU A 49 4.88 16.05 -10.47
N ALA A 50 6.03 16.06 -9.78
CA ALA A 50 6.50 14.91 -9.01
C ALA A 50 5.49 14.45 -7.93
N ILE A 51 4.91 15.41 -7.19
CA ILE A 51 3.89 15.12 -6.19
C ILE A 51 2.66 14.47 -6.83
N ASN A 52 2.16 15.04 -7.94
CA ASN A 52 1.00 14.51 -8.64
C ASN A 52 1.26 13.11 -9.20
N THR A 53 2.46 12.85 -9.73
CA THR A 53 2.86 11.50 -10.16
C THR A 53 2.74 10.49 -9.01
N ALA A 54 3.23 10.83 -7.82
CA ALA A 54 3.15 9.97 -6.64
C ALA A 54 1.71 9.74 -6.16
N ILE A 55 0.91 10.81 -6.10
CA ILE A 55 -0.50 10.73 -5.69
C ILE A 55 -1.30 9.85 -6.66
N ASN A 56 -1.18 10.10 -7.97
CA ASN A 56 -1.89 9.32 -8.98
C ASN A 56 -1.46 7.86 -8.96
N PHE A 57 -0.15 7.59 -8.88
CA PHE A 57 0.39 6.24 -8.78
C PHE A 57 -0.24 5.46 -7.61
N MET A 58 -0.29 6.04 -6.41
CA MET A 58 -0.87 5.34 -5.26
C MET A 58 -2.38 5.15 -5.34
N ASN A 59 -3.11 6.16 -5.83
CA ASN A 59 -4.55 6.08 -5.93
C ASN A 59 -4.98 5.07 -7.01
N GLU A 60 -4.31 5.05 -8.15
CA GLU A 60 -4.51 3.99 -9.16
C GLU A 60 -4.17 2.62 -8.57
N TYR A 61 -3.05 2.48 -7.85
CA TYR A 61 -2.64 1.21 -7.24
C TYR A 61 -3.69 0.60 -6.31
N ILE A 62 -4.29 1.41 -5.42
CA ILE A 62 -5.29 0.91 -4.46
C ILE A 62 -6.66 0.65 -5.08
N GLU A 63 -6.92 1.13 -6.29
CA GLU A 63 -8.14 0.85 -7.05
C GLU A 63 -8.08 -0.48 -7.79
N ILE A 64 -6.87 -0.97 -8.12
CA ILE A 64 -6.69 -2.25 -8.82
C ILE A 64 -7.15 -3.42 -7.94
N ARG A 65 -8.14 -4.17 -8.43
CA ARG A 65 -8.68 -5.36 -7.76
C ARG A 65 -8.28 -6.67 -8.45
N ASP A 66 -8.03 -6.63 -9.75
CA ASP A 66 -7.70 -7.82 -10.54
C ASP A 66 -6.18 -7.95 -10.72
N PRO A 67 -5.57 -9.11 -10.37
CA PRO A 67 -4.15 -9.38 -10.67
C PRO A 67 -3.78 -9.19 -12.16
N ASP A 68 -4.66 -9.53 -13.09
CA ASP A 68 -4.39 -9.37 -14.53
C ASP A 68 -4.35 -7.89 -14.94
N GLU A 69 -5.09 -7.04 -14.23
CA GLU A 69 -5.04 -5.58 -14.39
C GLU A 69 -3.78 -5.00 -13.75
N LEU A 70 -3.33 -5.57 -12.62
CA LEU A 70 -2.11 -5.14 -11.93
C LEU A 70 -0.89 -5.27 -12.83
N ASP A 71 -0.71 -6.39 -13.51
CA ASP A 71 0.43 -6.60 -14.39
C ASP A 71 0.43 -5.62 -15.58
N LYS A 72 -0.75 -5.39 -16.17
CA LYS A 72 -0.93 -4.43 -17.27
C LYS A 72 -0.67 -2.99 -16.81
N TRP A 73 -1.10 -2.65 -15.61
CA TRP A 73 -0.88 -1.34 -15.02
C TRP A 73 0.60 -1.14 -14.68
N LEU A 74 1.23 -2.09 -13.98
CA LEU A 74 2.64 -2.03 -13.60
C LEU A 74 3.55 -1.88 -14.81
N ALA A 75 3.17 -2.48 -15.95
CA ALA A 75 3.88 -2.33 -17.22
C ALA A 75 3.95 -0.87 -17.71
N LYS A 76 2.92 -0.07 -17.43
CA LYS A 76 2.76 1.32 -17.89
C LYS A 76 2.99 2.36 -16.79
N ALA A 77 3.00 1.94 -15.53
CA ALA A 77 3.15 2.81 -14.37
C ALA A 77 4.44 3.65 -14.47
N PRO A 78 4.45 4.89 -13.96
CA PRO A 78 5.61 5.77 -13.99
C PRO A 78 6.64 5.33 -12.95
N ILE A 79 7.28 4.18 -13.16
CA ILE A 79 8.25 3.57 -12.25
C ILE A 79 9.56 3.30 -12.97
N THR A 80 10.66 3.31 -12.23
CA THR A 80 11.96 2.90 -12.79
C THR A 80 12.03 1.38 -12.91
N GLU A 81 12.93 0.89 -13.77
CA GLU A 81 13.20 -0.56 -13.88
C GLU A 81 13.72 -1.14 -12.56
N LYS A 82 14.49 -0.35 -11.80
CA LYS A 82 14.93 -0.70 -10.45
C LYS A 82 13.73 -0.94 -9.53
N PHE A 83 12.79 0.00 -9.47
CA PHE A 83 11.59 -0.14 -8.67
C PHE A 83 10.77 -1.37 -9.07
N ARG A 84 10.60 -1.59 -10.39
CA ARG A 84 9.87 -2.74 -10.91
C ARG A 84 10.45 -4.08 -10.47
N LYS A 85 11.77 -4.23 -10.52
CA LYS A 85 12.47 -5.44 -10.05
C LYS A 85 12.28 -5.65 -8.55
N GLU A 86 12.39 -4.58 -7.77
CA GLU A 86 12.19 -4.64 -6.32
C GLU A 86 10.75 -5.02 -5.96
N TYR A 87 9.74 -4.45 -6.65
CA TYR A 87 8.34 -4.81 -6.48
C TYR A 87 8.11 -6.32 -6.71
N ARG A 88 8.64 -6.86 -7.82
CA ARG A 88 8.52 -8.30 -8.13
C ARG A 88 9.29 -9.18 -7.15
N ARG A 89 10.41 -8.71 -6.63
CA ARG A 89 11.18 -9.39 -5.56
C ARG A 89 10.33 -9.53 -4.30
N ARG A 90 9.68 -8.44 -3.87
CA ARG A 90 8.75 -8.42 -2.72
C ARG A 90 7.52 -9.29 -2.94
N GLU A 91 6.89 -9.19 -4.11
CA GLU A 91 5.73 -10.01 -4.48
C GLU A 91 6.05 -11.51 -4.38
N LYS A 92 7.16 -11.94 -5.01
CA LYS A 92 7.61 -13.33 -4.94
C LYS A 92 7.92 -13.78 -3.52
N TYR A 93 8.56 -12.92 -2.71
CA TYR A 93 8.85 -13.24 -1.31
C TYR A 93 7.58 -13.46 -0.50
N ILE A 94 6.58 -12.59 -0.65
CA ILE A 94 5.28 -12.72 0.02
C ILE A 94 4.59 -14.02 -0.37
N GLU A 95 4.52 -14.32 -1.67
CA GLU A 95 3.90 -15.55 -2.20
C GLU A 95 4.58 -16.81 -1.63
N LEU A 96 5.92 -16.86 -1.68
CA LEU A 96 6.67 -18.01 -1.17
C LEU A 96 6.58 -18.13 0.35
N SER A 97 6.55 -17.02 1.08
CA SER A 97 6.37 -17.00 2.53
C SER A 97 5.01 -17.60 2.91
N GLN A 98 3.94 -17.24 2.21
CA GLN A 98 2.61 -17.83 2.40
C GLN A 98 2.60 -19.33 2.06
N LYS A 99 3.15 -19.70 0.91
CA LYS A 99 3.24 -21.11 0.47
C LYS A 99 4.03 -21.98 1.47
N SER A 100 5.04 -21.41 2.15
CA SER A 100 5.80 -22.12 3.18
C SER A 100 4.97 -22.53 4.40
N LEU A 101 3.88 -21.79 4.69
CA LEU A 101 2.95 -22.11 5.77
C LEU A 101 2.00 -23.26 5.37
N GLU A 102 1.75 -23.43 4.08
CA GLU A 102 0.85 -24.47 3.54
C GLU A 102 1.55 -25.80 3.29
N GLY A 103 2.89 -25.82 3.20
CA GLY A 103 3.64 -27.05 2.99
C GLY A 103 5.11 -26.83 2.60
N LYS A 104 5.73 -27.89 2.08
CA LYS A 104 7.15 -27.89 1.75
C LYS A 104 7.42 -27.13 0.46
N LEU A 105 8.37 -26.19 0.51
CA LEU A 105 8.87 -25.46 -0.63
C LEU A 105 9.91 -26.28 -1.43
N SER A 106 10.17 -25.85 -2.67
CA SER A 106 11.32 -26.36 -3.40
C SER A 106 12.63 -25.85 -2.77
N PRO A 107 13.76 -26.55 -2.90
CA PRO A 107 15.05 -26.05 -2.41
C PRO A 107 15.44 -24.68 -3.00
N ALA A 108 15.01 -24.38 -4.23
CA ALA A 108 15.25 -23.10 -4.87
C ALA A 108 14.42 -21.96 -4.22
N ASP A 109 13.16 -22.25 -3.87
CA ASP A 109 12.29 -21.29 -3.20
C ASP A 109 12.73 -21.04 -1.75
N GLU A 110 13.14 -22.10 -1.03
CA GLU A 110 13.73 -21.95 0.31
C GLU A 110 15.02 -21.10 0.27
N LYS A 111 15.86 -21.31 -0.75
CA LYS A 111 17.06 -20.50 -0.96
C LYS A 111 16.69 -19.05 -1.24
N PHE A 112 15.70 -18.80 -2.11
CA PHE A 112 15.24 -17.45 -2.39
C PHE A 112 14.74 -16.73 -1.14
N LEU A 113 13.93 -17.37 -0.29
CA LEU A 113 13.46 -16.76 0.96
C LEU A 113 14.63 -16.41 1.89
N LYS A 114 15.61 -17.32 2.05
CA LYS A 114 16.79 -17.07 2.90
C LYS A 114 17.67 -15.93 2.38
N GLU A 115 17.79 -15.77 1.07
CA GLU A 115 18.58 -14.70 0.45
C GLU A 115 17.86 -13.34 0.45
N ASN A 116 16.59 -13.29 0.82
CA ASN A 116 15.74 -12.09 0.80
C ASN A 116 15.04 -11.88 2.15
N ASP A 117 15.68 -12.29 3.25
CA ASP A 117 15.17 -12.13 4.62
C ASP A 117 15.13 -10.65 5.08
N ASP A 118 15.72 -9.75 4.30
CA ASP A 118 15.62 -8.30 4.41
C ASP A 118 14.21 -7.76 4.10
N ILE A 119 13.36 -8.57 3.47
CA ILE A 119 12.00 -8.16 3.10
C ILE A 119 11.06 -8.34 4.30
N HIS A 120 10.55 -7.22 4.79
CA HIS A 120 9.60 -7.16 5.91
C HIS A 120 8.17 -6.78 5.47
N TYR A 121 7.85 -6.99 4.18
CA TYR A 121 6.51 -6.77 3.65
C TYR A 121 5.67 -8.02 3.82
N GLU A 122 4.49 -7.87 4.41
CA GLU A 122 3.47 -8.91 4.54
C GLU A 122 2.27 -8.52 3.68
N TYR A 123 1.58 -9.49 3.08
CA TYR A 123 0.32 -9.31 2.31
C TYR A 123 0.39 -8.52 0.99
N ASP A 124 1.11 -7.40 0.91
CA ASP A 124 1.18 -6.54 -0.27
C ASP A 124 2.59 -5.96 -0.49
N ALA A 125 3.06 -5.98 -1.74
CA ALA A 125 4.43 -5.62 -2.10
C ALA A 125 4.73 -4.10 -1.99
N LEU A 126 3.70 -3.27 -1.82
CA LEU A 126 3.84 -1.82 -1.71
C LEU A 126 3.40 -1.29 -0.34
N LEU A 127 2.28 -1.78 0.17
CA LEU A 127 1.68 -1.30 1.43
C LEU A 127 1.94 -2.22 2.62
N GLY A 128 2.48 -3.43 2.40
CA GLY A 128 2.65 -4.40 3.45
C GLY A 128 1.33 -4.68 4.17
N ALA A 129 1.38 -4.82 5.50
CA ALA A 129 0.18 -4.97 6.32
C ALA A 129 -0.79 -3.78 6.23
N GLY A 130 -0.31 -2.58 5.83
CA GLY A 130 -1.13 -1.40 5.65
C GLY A 130 -2.22 -1.55 4.58
N ILE A 131 -2.12 -2.56 3.69
CA ILE A 131 -3.18 -2.90 2.73
C ILE A 131 -4.49 -3.29 3.44
N ILE A 132 -4.42 -3.87 4.63
CA ILE A 132 -5.58 -4.36 5.40
C ILE A 132 -6.46 -3.20 5.85
N ASP A 133 -5.89 -2.00 5.98
CA ASP A 133 -6.60 -0.79 6.39
C ASP A 133 -7.21 -0.01 5.22
N ILE A 134 -6.89 -0.38 3.97
CA ILE A 134 -7.45 0.28 2.78
C ILE A 134 -8.94 -0.08 2.61
N ARG A 135 -9.76 0.93 2.33
CA ARG A 135 -11.21 0.86 2.13
C ARG A 135 -11.60 1.39 0.75
N GLU A 136 -12.88 1.31 0.43
CA GLU A 136 -13.43 1.88 -0.81
C GLU A 136 -13.32 3.41 -0.80
N GLU A 137 -13.40 4.02 0.37
CA GLU A 137 -13.28 5.45 0.60
C GLU A 137 -11.83 5.93 0.72
N SER A 138 -10.86 5.01 0.74
CA SER A 138 -9.44 5.35 0.86
C SER A 138 -8.97 6.20 -0.32
N GLY A 139 -8.00 7.07 -0.05
CA GLY A 139 -7.37 7.91 -1.05
C GLY A 139 -6.14 8.57 -0.47
N PHE A 140 -5.01 8.36 -1.13
CA PHE A 140 -3.74 8.93 -0.72
C PHE A 140 -3.66 10.40 -1.10
N GLN A 141 -3.28 11.22 -0.12
CA GLN A 141 -3.02 12.65 -0.29
C GLN A 141 -1.63 13.02 0.23
N LEU A 142 -1.13 14.19 -0.18
CA LEU A 142 0.15 14.69 0.26
C LEU A 142 0.13 14.97 1.78
N LYS A 143 1.04 14.32 2.51
CA LYS A 143 1.36 14.65 3.90
C LYS A 143 2.56 15.60 3.97
N LYS A 144 3.60 15.33 3.20
CA LYS A 144 4.85 16.11 3.17
C LYS A 144 5.58 15.89 1.85
N TYR A 145 6.33 16.90 1.42
CA TYR A 145 7.27 16.79 0.31
C TYR A 145 8.64 17.32 0.71
N ASP A 146 9.70 16.58 0.34
CA ASP A 146 11.09 17.04 0.40
C ASP A 146 11.61 17.29 -1.02
N SER A 147 11.77 18.58 -1.37
CA SER A 147 12.24 18.98 -2.70
C SER A 147 13.72 18.63 -2.95
N LYS A 148 14.55 18.51 -1.90
CA LYS A 148 15.97 18.18 -2.07
C LYS A 148 16.16 16.71 -2.43
N SER A 149 15.46 15.82 -1.74
CA SER A 149 15.54 14.38 -1.98
C SER A 149 14.53 13.85 -2.99
N LYS A 150 13.59 14.71 -3.45
CA LYS A 150 12.45 14.35 -4.30
C LYS A 150 11.63 13.21 -3.67
N THR A 151 11.37 13.35 -2.38
CA THR A 151 10.64 12.36 -1.58
C THR A 151 9.25 12.88 -1.23
N VAL A 152 8.23 12.10 -1.58
CA VAL A 152 6.82 12.37 -1.33
C VAL A 152 6.35 11.45 -0.21
N TYR A 153 5.75 12.02 0.82
CA TYR A 153 5.10 11.30 1.91
C TYR A 153 3.61 11.42 1.70
N LEU A 154 2.94 10.29 1.52
CA LEU A 154 1.51 10.21 1.32
C LEU A 154 0.85 9.56 2.53
N LYS A 155 -0.39 9.97 2.80
CA LYS A 155 -1.24 9.40 3.84
C LYS A 155 -2.62 9.11 3.27
N ASP A 156 -3.17 7.95 3.59
CA ASP A 156 -4.57 7.64 3.31
C ASP A 156 -5.47 8.61 4.09
N LYS A 157 -6.40 9.25 3.38
CA LYS A 157 -7.40 10.16 3.97
C LYS A 157 -8.43 9.42 4.83
N TYR A 158 -8.62 8.11 4.60
CA TYR A 158 -9.56 7.33 5.39
C TYR A 158 -8.95 7.03 6.76
N GLU A 159 -9.58 7.52 7.81
CA GLU A 159 -9.25 7.25 9.21
C GLU A 159 -10.55 7.11 10.01
N GLU A 160 -10.74 5.96 10.64
CA GLU A 160 -11.89 5.67 11.48
C GLU A 160 -11.43 5.18 12.85
N ASP A 161 -11.82 5.94 13.89
CA ASP A 161 -11.74 5.49 15.27
C ASP A 161 -12.98 4.63 15.58
N PHE A 162 -12.79 3.49 16.21
CA PHE A 162 -13.88 2.61 16.64
C PHE A 162 -13.69 2.14 18.07
N VAL A 163 -14.75 1.63 18.69
CA VAL A 163 -14.72 1.10 20.05
C VAL A 163 -15.32 -0.31 20.06
N VAL A 164 -14.55 -1.28 20.56
CA VAL A 164 -15.01 -2.66 20.81
C VAL A 164 -14.76 -2.98 22.28
N ASP A 165 -15.82 -3.37 23.00
CA ASP A 165 -15.76 -3.73 24.43
C ASP A 165 -15.04 -2.69 25.31
N GLY A 166 -15.32 -1.41 25.07
CA GLY A 166 -14.72 -0.28 25.79
C GLY A 166 -13.27 0.04 25.41
N ARG A 167 -12.65 -0.72 24.50
CA ARG A 167 -11.31 -0.46 23.97
C ARG A 167 -11.41 0.34 22.68
N LYS A 168 -10.66 1.44 22.59
CA LYS A 168 -10.54 2.25 21.38
C LYS A 168 -9.57 1.57 20.41
N GLY A 169 -10.01 1.39 19.17
CA GLY A 169 -9.20 0.99 18.03
C GLY A 169 -9.16 2.12 16.99
N HIS A 170 -8.17 2.05 16.11
CA HIS A 170 -8.00 2.97 14.99
C HIS A 170 -7.76 2.14 13.74
N GLN A 171 -8.36 2.56 12.64
CA GLN A 171 -8.19 1.94 11.34
C GLN A 171 -8.01 3.02 10.27
N GLY A 172 -7.15 2.74 9.29
CA GLY A 172 -6.83 3.68 8.24
C GLY A 172 -5.61 4.53 8.60
N GLY A 173 -5.44 5.63 7.87
CA GLY A 173 -4.29 6.52 8.06
C GLY A 173 -2.97 5.91 7.61
N THR A 174 -3.02 4.84 6.80
CA THR A 174 -1.84 4.20 6.21
C THR A 174 -0.96 5.24 5.53
N GLU A 175 0.34 5.19 5.80
CA GLU A 175 1.33 6.09 5.22
C GLU A 175 2.27 5.34 4.29
N ILE A 176 2.73 6.02 3.24
CA ILE A 176 3.77 5.51 2.36
C ILE A 176 4.71 6.65 1.95
N THR A 177 5.99 6.33 1.86
CA THR A 177 7.03 7.21 1.36
C THR A 177 7.46 6.76 -0.03
N LEU A 178 7.40 7.66 -1.00
CA LEU A 178 7.84 7.42 -2.37
C LEU A 178 9.00 8.34 -2.72
N LYS A 179 10.09 7.79 -3.26
CA LYS A 179 11.19 8.57 -3.83
C LYS A 179 11.05 8.61 -5.34
N LEU A 180 11.18 9.81 -5.91
CA LEU A 180 11.08 10.01 -7.35
C LEU A 180 12.41 10.43 -7.96
N VAL A 181 12.60 10.07 -9.23
CA VAL A 181 13.72 10.51 -10.06
C VAL A 181 13.17 10.99 -11.39
N LYS A 182 13.86 11.94 -12.02
CA LYS A 182 13.53 12.40 -13.37
C LYS A 182 14.40 11.68 -14.39
N GLN A 183 13.77 10.97 -15.33
CA GLN A 183 14.45 10.28 -16.42
C GLN A 183 13.79 10.68 -17.74
N ASN A 184 14.59 11.13 -18.70
CA ASN A 184 14.09 11.57 -20.02
C ASN A 184 12.91 12.57 -19.92
N GLY A 185 13.01 13.51 -18.98
CA GLY A 185 12.00 14.53 -18.75
C GLY A 185 10.75 14.08 -17.99
N LYS A 186 10.62 12.80 -17.62
CA LYS A 186 9.47 12.25 -16.89
C LYS A 186 9.83 11.92 -15.45
N TRP A 187 8.92 12.19 -14.52
CA TRP A 187 9.02 11.75 -13.14
C TRP A 187 8.64 10.27 -13.02
N LEU A 188 9.48 9.50 -12.35
CA LEU A 188 9.28 8.07 -12.10
C LEU A 188 9.50 7.76 -10.62
N ILE A 189 8.71 6.84 -10.06
CA ILE A 189 8.95 6.27 -8.73
C ILE A 189 10.17 5.36 -8.81
N ASP A 190 11.16 5.61 -7.96
CA ASP A 190 12.41 4.85 -7.89
C ASP A 190 12.51 3.98 -6.63
N ASP A 191 11.82 4.35 -5.56
CA ASP A 191 11.85 3.63 -4.29
C ASP A 191 10.56 3.86 -3.48
N SER A 192 10.20 2.89 -2.64
CA SER A 192 9.08 2.97 -1.70
C SER A 192 9.43 2.39 -0.33
N LYS A 193 8.90 3.02 0.71
CA LYS A 193 9.00 2.62 2.12
C LYS A 193 7.71 2.86 2.86
#